data_AF-A0A2V8QEV5-F1
#
_entry.id   AF-A0A2V8QEV5-F1
#
_cell.length_a   1.000
_cell.length_b   1.000
_cell.length_c   1.000
_cell.angle_alpha   90.00
_cell.angle_beta   90.00
_cell.angle_gamma   90.00
#
_symmetry.space_group_name_H-M   'P 1'
#
loop_
_entity.id
_entity.type
_entity.pdbx_description
1 polymer ?
#
loop_
_entity_poly.entity_id
_entity_poly.type
_entity_poly.pdbx_seq_one_letter_code
_entity_poly.pdbx_strand_id
1 'polypeptide(L)' 'MKTFVVGDIHGRCAQLLNLLDMLPRDPDTDTLVFLGDLIDRGADAPGCVDHILKMCRENPERVICLRGNHEQM' A
#
# COMPACT_ATOMS: atom_id res chain seq x y z
N MET A 1 -12.43 -14.05 5.67
CA MET A 1 -11.88 -13.36 4.49
C MET A 1 -12.49 -11.97 4.43
N LYS A 2 -11.66 -10.99 4.76
CA LYS A 2 -11.94 -9.55 4.70
C LYS A 2 -11.12 -8.95 3.56
N THR A 3 -11.57 -7.81 3.06
CA THR A 3 -10.81 -6.98 2.13
C THR A 3 -10.56 -5.63 2.76
N PHE A 4 -9.29 -5.25 2.86
CA PHE A 4 -8.85 -3.94 3.31
C PHE A 4 -8.46 -3.12 2.09
N VAL A 5 -8.97 -1.88 2.03
CA VAL A 5 -8.70 -0.97 0.91
C VAL A 5 -8.07 0.29 1.49
N VAL A 6 -6.87 0.61 1.02
CA VAL A 6 -6.08 1.79 1.42
C VAL A 6 -6.06 2.76 0.24
N GLY A 7 -6.52 3.98 0.51
CA GLY A 7 -6.49 5.09 -0.45
C GLY A 7 -5.10 5.74 -0.52
N ASP A 8 -5.09 7.04 -0.82
CA ASP A 8 -3.90 7.83 -1.10
C ASP A 8 -2.87 7.75 0.05
N ILE A 9 -1.60 7.61 -0.32
CA ILE A 9 -0.48 7.53 0.62
C ILE A 9 0.44 8.74 0.50
N HIS A 10 0.63 9.26 -0.72
CA HIS A 10 1.38 10.49 -0.99
C HIS A 10 2.73 10.56 -0.25
N GLY A 11 3.54 9.52 -0.39
CA GLY A 11 4.90 9.41 0.18
C GLY A 11 4.98 9.62 1.70
N ARG A 12 3.92 9.27 2.44
CA ARG A 12 3.89 9.28 3.91
C ARG A 12 4.17 7.89 4.50
N CYS A 13 5.38 7.38 4.29
CA CYS A 13 5.76 6.00 4.61
C CYS A 13 5.52 5.64 6.09
N ALA A 14 5.89 6.53 7.04
CA ALA A 14 5.64 6.29 8.46
C ALA A 14 4.14 6.12 8.78
N GLN A 15 3.25 6.88 8.13
CA GLN A 15 1.80 6.76 8.34
C GLN A 15 1.26 5.47 7.72
N LEU A 16 1.78 5.07 6.56
CA LEU A 16 1.48 3.78 5.94
C LEU A 16 1.84 2.61 6.87
N LEU A 17 3.07 2.58 7.41
CA LEU A 17 3.52 1.51 8.31
C LEU A 17 2.67 1.45 9.58
N ASN A 18 2.40 2.60 10.20
CA ASN A 18 1.53 2.67 11.37
C ASN A 18 0.11 2.17 11.06
N LEU A 19 -0.44 2.49 9.88
CA LEU A 19 -1.74 1.98 9.45
C LEU A 19 -1.70 0.46 9.33
N LEU A 20 -0.69 -0.10 8.64
CA LEU A 20 -0.55 -1.54 8.43
C LEU A 20 -0.45 -2.31 9.76
N ASP A 21 0.27 -1.77 10.75
CA ASP A 21 0.39 -2.37 12.08
C ASP A 21 -0.94 -2.37 12.86
N MET A 22 -1.83 -1.41 12.59
CA MET A 22 -3.16 -1.33 13.22
C MET A 22 -4.21 -2.21 12.53
N LEU A 23 -3.97 -2.66 11.29
CA LEU A 23 -4.94 -3.46 10.57
C LEU A 23 -5.07 -4.85 11.20
N PRO A 24 -6.27 -5.30 11.61
CA PRO A 24 -6.50 -6.67 12.08
C PRO A 24 -6.61 -7.63 10.89
N ARG A 25 -5.55 -7.65 10.06
CA ARG A 25 -5.45 -8.38 8.80
C ARG A 25 -4.70 -9.68 9.03
N ASP A 26 -5.29 -10.76 8.53
CA ASP A 26 -4.61 -12.04 8.38
C ASP A 26 -4.00 -12.15 6.97
N PRO A 27 -2.66 -12.16 6.80
CA PRO A 27 -2.01 -12.27 5.49
C PRO A 27 -2.35 -13.54 4.70
N ASP A 28 -2.76 -14.61 5.39
CA ASP A 28 -3.05 -15.91 4.81
C ASP A 28 -4.51 -16.05 4.40
N THR A 29 -5.40 -15.13 4.81
CA THR A 29 -6.83 -15.22 4.47
C THR A 29 -7.44 -13.93 3.92
N ASP A 30 -6.87 -12.76 4.22
CA ASP A 30 -7.43 -11.46 3.87
C ASP A 30 -6.69 -10.79 2.69
N THR A 31 -7.43 -9.97 1.93
CA THR A 31 -6.89 -9.20 0.80
C THR A 31 -6.60 -7.76 1.23
N LEU A 32 -5.48 -7.20 0.75
CA LEU A 32 -5.10 -5.80 0.89
C LEU A 32 -5.01 -5.16 -0.50
N VAL A 33 -5.70 -4.04 -0.69
CA VAL A 33 -5.72 -3.29 -1.94
C VAL A 33 -5.23 -1.88 -1.69
N PHE A 34 -4.20 -1.46 -2.42
CA PHE A 34 -3.77 -0.07 -2.52
C PHE A 34 -4.39 0.55 -3.78
N LEU A 35 -5.07 1.69 -3.63
CA LEU A 35 -5.79 2.33 -4.74
C LEU A 35 -4.90 3.17 -5.68
N GLY A 36 -3.63 3.38 -5.32
CA GLY A 36 -2.69 4.22 -6.06
C GLY A 36 -2.32 5.50 -5.29
N ASP A 37 -1.77 6.49 -5.98
CA ASP A 37 -1.32 7.76 -5.38
C ASP A 37 -0.36 7.53 -4.20
N LEU A 38 0.63 6.68 -4.47
CA LEU A 38 1.71 6.31 -3.56
C LEU A 38 2.73 7.43 -3.42
N ILE A 39 2.88 8.24 -4.47
CA ILE A 39 3.92 9.26 -4.61
C ILE A 39 3.36 10.69 -4.47
N ASP A 40 4.25 11.68 -4.58
CA ASP A 40 4.03 13.11 -4.39
C ASP A 40 3.69 13.56 -2.96
N ARG A 41 3.99 14.85 -2.65
CA ARG A 41 3.75 15.57 -1.36
C ARG A 41 4.49 15.05 -0.12
N GLY A 42 4.78 13.75 -0.12
CA GLY A 42 5.49 12.96 0.86
C GLY A 42 6.93 13.36 1.08
N ALA A 43 7.45 13.06 2.26
CA ALA A 43 8.90 13.14 2.50
C ALA A 43 9.60 11.85 2.05
N ASP A 44 8.87 10.75 1.90
CA ASP A 44 9.41 9.42 1.64
C ASP A 44 8.53 8.63 0.66
N ALA A 45 8.46 9.11 -0.59
CA ALA A 45 7.83 8.37 -1.67
C ALA A 45 8.56 7.06 -2.03
N PRO A 46 9.91 7.01 -2.11
CA PRO A 46 10.63 5.78 -2.39
C PRO A 46 10.36 4.68 -1.36
N GLY A 47 10.35 5.02 -0.07
CA GLY A 47 10.06 4.07 1.01
C GLY A 47 8.65 3.49 0.90
N CYS A 48 7.64 4.31 0.60
CA CYS A 48 6.27 3.82 0.37
C CYS A 48 6.23 2.80 -0.77
N VAL A 49 6.81 3.16 -1.92
CA VAL A 49 6.80 2.34 -3.13
C VAL A 49 7.53 1.03 -2.89
N ASP A 50 8.74 1.07 -2.31
CA ASP A 50 9.52 -0.13 -2.03
C ASP A 50 8.79 -1.08 -1.10
N HIS A 51 8.13 -0.56 -0.06
CA HIS A 51 7.40 -1.37 0.89
C HIS A 51 6.20 -2.07 0.24
N ILE A 52 5.40 -1.33 -0.54
CA ILE A 52 4.21 -1.87 -1.20
C ILE A 52 4.59 -2.88 -2.28
N LEU A 53 5.61 -2.58 -3.10
CA LEU A 53 6.08 -3.51 -4.11
C LEU A 53 6.66 -4.78 -3.50
N LYS A 54 7.33 -4.69 -2.35
CA LYS A 54 7.79 -5.87 -1.61
C LYS A 54 6.61 -6.74 -1.18
N MET A 55 5.57 -6.15 -0.58
CA MET A 55 4.36 -6.89 -0.18
C MET A 55 3.64 -7.55 -1.36
N CYS A 56 3.54 -6.85 -2.50
CA CYS A 56 2.98 -7.42 -3.73
C CYS A 56 3.80 -8.61 -4.24
N ARG A 57 5.14 -8.58 -4.15
CA ARG A 57 6.00 -9.70 -4.54
C ARG A 57 5.89 -10.90 -3.58
N GLU A 58 5.79 -10.62 -2.29
CA GLU A 58 5.70 -11.66 -1.25
C GLU A 58 4.33 -12.34 -1.22
N ASN A 59 3.25 -11.64 -1.61
CA ASN A 59 1.90 -12.19 -1.59
C ASN A 59 1.03 -11.66 -2.76
N PRO A 60 1.35 -12.03 -4.02
CA PRO A 60 0.73 -11.45 -5.22
C PRO A 60 -0.76 -11.74 -5.36
N GLU A 61 -1.25 -12.84 -4.78
CA GLU A 61 -2.66 -13.24 -4.82
C GLU A 61 -3.55 -12.41 -3.87
N ARG A 62 -2.93 -11.72 -2.89
CA ARG A 62 -3.66 -11.04 -1.80
C ARG A 62 -3.27 -9.60 -1.59
N VAL A 63 -2.17 -9.13 -2.17
CA VAL A 63 -1.74 -7.73 -2.10
C VAL A 63 -1.79 -7.14 -3.50
N ILE A 64 -2.81 -6.33 -3.75
CA ILE A 64 -3.08 -5.71 -5.04
C ILE A 64 -2.71 -4.24 -4.96
N CYS A 65 -1.91 -3.75 -5.90
CA CYS A 65 -1.63 -2.33 -6.05
C CYS A 65 -2.18 -1.84 -7.38
N LEU A 66 -3.15 -0.95 -7.31
CA LEU A 66 -3.67 -0.24 -8.48
C LEU A 66 -2.79 0.98 -8.77
N ARG A 67 -2.87 1.47 -10.00
CA ARG A 67 -2.16 2.67 -10.43
C ARG A 67 -3.07 3.88 -10.25
N GLY A 68 -2.61 4.89 -9.52
CA GLY A 68 -3.29 6.17 -9.36
C GLY A 68 -3.01 7.12 -10.53
N ASN A 69 -3.48 8.35 -10.41
CA ASN A 69 -3.21 9.39 -11.39
C ASN A 69 -1.84 10.04 -11.18
N HIS A 70 -1.34 10.08 -9.94
CA HIS A 70 -0.02 10.64 -9.65
C HIS A 70 1.13 9.79 -10.22
N GLU A 71 0.92 8.47 -10.44
CA GLU A 71 1.91 7.60 -11.08
C GLU A 71 1.94 7.67 -12.62
N GLN A 72 1.15 8.56 -13.25
CA GLN A 72 1.10 8.73 -14.71
C GLN A 72 1.83 9.97 -15.23
N MET A 73 2.26 10.87 -14.32
CA MET A 73 3.04 12.06 -14.63
C MET A 73 4.54 11.78 -14.63
#